data_AF-A0A2P4T3B6-F1
#
_entry.id   AF-A0A2P4T3B6-F1
#
_cell.length_a   1.000
_cell.length_b   1.000
_cell.length_c   1.000
_cell.angle_alpha   90.00
_cell.angle_beta   90.00
_cell.angle_gamma   90.00
#
_symmetry.space_group_name_H-M   'P 1'
#
loop_
_entity.id
_entity.type
_entity.pdbx_description
1 polymer ?
#
loop_
_entity_poly.entity_id
_entity_poly.type
_entity_poly.pdbx_seq_one_letter_code
_entity_poly.pdbx_strand_id
1 'polypeptide(L)'
;MDFLQEGEPTSARCDDLAALKSKGCPEQDIENPRGSKRVLEDREVTNRKIGAAEKLKPEAITQIQPQKLVLQLRVGEPQTFSLKFKRAEDYPIDLYYLMDLSYSMKDDLENVKSLGTALMREMEKITSDFRIGFGSFVEKTVMPYISTTPAKLRNPCTGDQNCTSPFSYKNVLSLTSEGNKFNELVGKQHISGNLDSPEGGFDAIMQVAVCGDQIGWRNVTRLLVFSTDAGFHFAGDGKLGGIVLPNDGKCHLENNMYTMSHYYDYPSIAHLVQKLSENNIQTIFAVTEEFQAVYKELKNLIPKSAVGTLSSNSSNVIQLIIDAYNVRFEINVTANECPKKGQNETIKIKPLGFTEEVEIHLQFICDCLCQSEGEPNSPACHDGNGTFECGACR
;
A
#
# COMPACT_ATOMS: atom_id res chain seq x y z
N MET A 1 7.86 -56.94 15.23
CA MET A 1 7.69 -56.46 16.62
C MET A 1 6.53 -55.51 16.57
N ASP A 2 5.52 -55.71 17.41
CA ASP A 2 4.39 -54.79 17.47
C ASP A 2 4.85 -53.53 18.21
N PHE A 3 4.74 -52.37 17.56
CA PHE A 3 5.13 -51.08 18.15
C PHE A 3 4.22 -50.71 19.33
N LEU A 4 2.95 -51.13 19.28
CA LEU A 4 1.99 -50.96 20.35
C LEU A 4 2.10 -52.10 21.35
N GLN A 5 2.05 -51.79 22.65
CA GLN A 5 1.95 -52.80 23.69
C GLN A 5 0.52 -53.32 23.82
N GLU A 6 0.38 -54.55 24.34
CA GLU A 6 -0.93 -55.17 24.57
C GLU A 6 -1.77 -54.29 25.52
N GLY A 7 -2.92 -53.80 25.03
CA GLY A 7 -3.82 -52.89 25.74
C GLY A 7 -3.69 -51.40 25.36
N GLU A 8 -2.71 -51.02 24.54
CA GLU A 8 -2.62 -49.65 24.02
C GLU A 8 -3.60 -49.40 22.86
N PRO A 9 -4.28 -48.23 22.84
CA PRO A 9 -5.16 -47.88 21.73
C PRO A 9 -4.36 -47.58 20.46
N THR A 10 -4.94 -47.85 19.29
CA THR A 10 -4.35 -47.53 17.98
C THR A 10 -4.05 -46.03 17.81
N SER A 11 -4.74 -45.15 18.54
CA SER A 11 -4.46 -43.72 18.57
C SER A 11 -3.05 -43.37 19.06
N ALA A 12 -2.40 -44.26 19.83
CA ALA A 12 -1.02 -44.06 20.31
C ALA A 12 0.03 -44.07 19.18
N ARG A 13 -0.35 -44.47 17.96
CA ARG A 13 0.47 -44.35 16.74
C ARG A 13 0.53 -42.91 16.19
N CYS A 14 -0.32 -42.01 16.66
CA CYS A 14 -0.30 -40.59 16.29
C CYS A 14 0.25 -39.78 17.47
N ASP A 15 1.48 -39.29 17.32
CA ASP A 15 2.20 -38.55 18.36
C ASP A 15 3.28 -37.67 17.71
N ASP A 16 3.95 -36.83 18.50
CA ASP A 16 5.07 -36.03 18.02
C ASP A 16 6.26 -36.93 17.62
N LEU A 17 7.04 -36.48 16.63
CA LEU A 17 8.17 -37.23 16.07
C LEU A 17 9.15 -37.74 17.15
N ALA A 18 9.45 -36.91 18.15
CA ALA A 18 10.35 -37.27 19.25
C ALA A 18 9.77 -38.38 20.14
N ALA A 19 8.46 -38.34 20.40
CA ALA A 19 7.77 -39.33 21.22
C ALA A 19 7.75 -40.69 20.51
N LEU A 20 7.42 -40.72 19.20
CA LEU A 20 7.43 -41.95 18.40
C LEU A 20 8.82 -42.61 18.36
N LYS A 21 9.89 -41.81 18.18
CA LYS A 21 11.26 -42.31 18.23
C LYS A 21 11.63 -42.85 19.61
N SER A 22 11.23 -42.17 20.69
CA SER A 22 11.51 -42.64 22.05
C SER A 22 10.80 -43.95 22.41
N LYS A 23 9.64 -44.21 21.80
CA LYS A 23 8.89 -45.47 21.89
C LYS A 23 9.45 -46.58 21.00
N GLY A 24 10.49 -46.30 20.21
CA GLY A 24 11.16 -47.30 19.36
C GLY A 24 10.58 -47.47 17.96
N CYS A 25 9.79 -46.50 17.46
CA CYS A 25 9.33 -46.52 16.07
C CYS A 25 10.53 -46.31 15.11
N PRO A 26 10.80 -47.24 14.17
CA PRO A 26 11.86 -47.06 13.19
C PRO A 26 11.63 -45.81 12.34
N GLU A 27 12.68 -45.02 12.04
CA GLU A 27 12.52 -43.76 11.30
C GLU A 27 11.90 -43.93 9.92
N GLN A 28 12.16 -45.06 9.25
CA GLN A 28 11.59 -45.40 7.94
C GLN A 28 10.08 -45.69 7.97
N ASP A 29 9.53 -45.99 9.15
CA ASP A 29 8.12 -46.31 9.34
C ASP A 29 7.33 -45.11 9.89
N ILE A 30 8.02 -43.97 10.14
CA ILE A 30 7.38 -42.73 10.61
C ILE A 30 6.97 -41.86 9.42
N GLU A 31 5.67 -41.67 9.27
CA GLU A 31 5.06 -40.78 8.29
C GLU A 31 4.93 -39.36 8.85
N ASN A 32 5.79 -38.44 8.41
CA ASN A 32 5.72 -37.03 8.80
C ASN A 32 5.97 -36.12 7.59
N PRO A 33 5.07 -36.13 6.59
CA PRO A 33 5.25 -35.31 5.41
C PRO A 33 5.22 -33.83 5.82
N ARG A 34 6.12 -33.04 5.24
CA ARG A 34 6.24 -31.60 5.47
C ARG A 34 5.86 -30.86 4.22
N GLY A 35 5.27 -29.68 4.40
CA GLY A 35 5.06 -28.77 3.28
C GLY A 35 6.38 -28.39 2.61
N SER A 36 6.31 -28.03 1.33
CA SER A 36 7.47 -27.63 0.56
C SER A 36 7.11 -26.58 -0.47
N LYS A 37 8.12 -25.90 -1.01
CA LYS A 37 7.97 -24.94 -2.10
C LYS A 37 8.91 -25.29 -3.24
N ARG A 38 8.40 -25.22 -4.47
CA ARG A 38 9.19 -25.40 -5.69
C ARG A 38 8.84 -24.31 -6.69
N VAL A 39 9.82 -23.47 -7.02
CA VAL A 39 9.65 -22.44 -8.05
C VAL A 39 9.76 -23.10 -9.43
N LEU A 40 8.79 -22.83 -10.30
CA LEU A 40 8.74 -23.36 -11.66
C LEU A 40 9.24 -22.33 -12.69
N GLU A 41 8.87 -21.06 -12.51
CA GLU A 41 9.32 -19.95 -13.35
C GLU A 41 9.79 -18.78 -12.47
N ASP A 42 11.06 -18.42 -12.62
CA ASP A 42 11.75 -17.41 -11.81
C ASP A 42 12.59 -16.45 -12.68
N ARG A 43 11.96 -15.87 -13.70
CA ARG A 43 12.62 -14.84 -14.52
C ARG A 43 12.91 -13.63 -13.64
N GLU A 44 14.14 -13.13 -13.69
CA GLU A 44 14.50 -11.91 -12.98
C GLU A 44 13.66 -10.73 -13.48
N VAL A 45 13.30 -9.84 -12.56
CA VAL A 45 12.67 -8.57 -12.92
C VAL A 45 13.59 -7.79 -13.86
N THR A 46 13.02 -7.25 -14.94
CA THR A 46 13.80 -6.57 -15.97
C THR A 46 14.45 -5.30 -15.38
N ASN A 47 15.77 -5.19 -15.52
CA ASN A 47 16.51 -3.95 -15.35
C ASN A 47 16.75 -3.37 -16.74
N ARG A 48 16.09 -2.27 -17.09
CA ARG A 48 16.45 -1.53 -18.30
C ARG A 48 17.69 -0.67 -17.96
N LYS A 49 18.36 -0.17 -18.97
CA LYS A 49 19.37 0.89 -18.80
C LYS A 49 18.81 2.13 -19.45
N ILE A 50 18.77 3.23 -18.70
CA ILE A 50 18.42 4.55 -19.21
C ILE A 50 19.35 4.84 -20.41
N GLY A 51 18.78 5.01 -21.60
CA GLY A 51 19.53 5.30 -22.84
C GLY A 51 19.80 4.12 -23.78
N ALA A 52 19.27 2.92 -23.52
CA ALA A 52 19.28 1.86 -24.54
C ALA A 52 18.33 2.22 -25.70
N ALA A 53 18.85 2.26 -26.93
CA ALA A 53 18.13 2.72 -28.13
C ALA A 53 16.91 1.84 -28.53
N GLU A 54 16.74 0.67 -27.92
CA GLU A 54 15.62 -0.22 -28.18
C GLU A 54 14.62 -0.20 -27.01
N LYS A 55 13.44 0.37 -27.27
CA LYS A 55 12.27 0.14 -26.41
C LYS A 55 11.94 -1.36 -26.45
N LEU A 56 12.26 -2.10 -25.38
CA LEU A 56 11.85 -3.50 -25.24
C LEU A 56 10.34 -3.61 -25.43
N LYS A 57 9.92 -4.59 -26.23
CA LYS A 57 8.49 -4.88 -26.43
C LYS A 57 7.83 -5.21 -25.08
N PRO A 58 6.54 -4.86 -24.87
CA PRO A 58 5.84 -5.12 -23.61
C PRO A 58 5.92 -6.58 -23.14
N GLU A 59 5.98 -7.53 -24.07
CA GLU A 59 6.02 -8.97 -23.80
C GLU A 59 7.38 -9.45 -23.26
N ALA A 60 8.43 -8.63 -23.38
CA ALA A 60 9.78 -8.91 -22.90
C ALA A 60 10.08 -8.26 -21.53
N ILE A 61 9.09 -7.59 -20.94
CA ILE A 61 9.20 -6.98 -19.61
C ILE A 61 8.74 -8.00 -18.57
N THR A 62 9.56 -8.21 -17.55
CA THR A 62 9.23 -8.98 -16.35
C THR A 62 9.16 -8.02 -15.17
N GLN A 63 7.99 -7.91 -14.55
CA GLN A 63 7.67 -7.02 -13.44
C GLN A 63 7.45 -7.79 -12.13
N ILE A 64 7.09 -9.07 -12.20
CA ILE A 64 6.86 -9.93 -11.04
C ILE A 64 7.87 -11.07 -11.03
N GLN A 65 8.35 -11.41 -9.83
CA GLN A 65 9.22 -12.55 -9.58
C GLN A 65 8.90 -13.21 -8.24
N PRO A 66 8.74 -14.54 -8.15
CA PRO A 66 8.66 -15.51 -9.26
C PRO A 66 7.34 -15.40 -10.03
N GLN A 67 7.27 -15.98 -11.23
CA GLN A 67 6.03 -16.00 -12.03
C GLN A 67 5.19 -17.24 -11.77
N LYS A 68 5.83 -18.37 -11.42
CA LYS A 68 5.12 -19.62 -11.19
C LYS A 68 5.78 -20.46 -10.11
N LEU A 69 5.00 -20.99 -9.18
CA LEU A 69 5.48 -21.91 -8.15
C LEU A 69 4.45 -22.97 -7.77
N VAL A 70 4.94 -24.08 -7.21
CA VAL A 70 4.14 -25.11 -6.55
C VAL A 70 4.36 -25.00 -5.05
N LEU A 71 3.27 -24.95 -4.30
CA LEU A 71 3.28 -25.08 -2.84
C LEU A 71 2.66 -26.43 -2.46
N GLN A 72 3.42 -27.24 -1.74
CA GLN A 72 2.91 -28.43 -1.06
C GLN A 72 2.51 -28.03 0.35
N LEU A 73 1.21 -28.14 0.65
CA LEU A 73 0.60 -27.69 1.89
C LEU A 73 0.16 -28.89 2.72
N ARG A 74 0.63 -28.93 3.97
CA ARG A 74 0.03 -29.76 5.02
C ARG A 74 -0.92 -28.90 5.82
N VAL A 75 -2.06 -29.46 6.23
CA VAL A 75 -3.07 -28.73 7.01
C VAL A 75 -2.45 -28.12 8.26
N GLY A 76 -2.67 -26.82 8.47
CA GLY A 76 -2.13 -26.04 9.58
C GLY A 76 -0.67 -25.60 9.45
N GLU A 77 0.08 -26.09 8.46
CA GLU A 77 1.49 -25.70 8.23
C GLU A 77 1.57 -24.59 7.17
N PRO A 78 1.98 -23.35 7.53
CA PRO A 78 2.16 -22.28 6.55
C PRO A 78 3.36 -22.54 5.64
N GLN A 79 3.21 -22.23 4.35
CA GLN A 79 4.31 -22.12 3.40
C GLN A 79 4.53 -20.66 3.00
N THR A 80 5.79 -20.23 3.03
CA THR A 80 6.18 -18.84 2.81
C THR A 80 7.04 -18.69 1.56
N PHE A 81 6.71 -17.71 0.73
CA PHE A 81 7.53 -17.29 -0.41
C PHE A 81 7.62 -15.77 -0.53
N SER A 82 8.73 -15.30 -1.12
CA SER A 82 8.93 -13.87 -1.37
C SER A 82 8.44 -13.55 -2.78
N LEU A 83 7.59 -12.54 -2.89
CA LEU A 83 7.13 -11.98 -4.14
C LEU A 83 7.78 -10.61 -4.33
N LYS A 84 8.64 -10.49 -5.33
CA LYS A 84 9.24 -9.23 -5.74
C LYS A 84 8.40 -8.63 -6.87
N PHE A 85 8.01 -7.38 -6.69
CA PHE A 85 7.34 -6.61 -7.72
C PHE A 85 8.16 -5.36 -8.04
N LYS A 86 8.46 -5.17 -9.31
CA LYS A 86 9.13 -3.99 -9.83
C LYS A 86 8.29 -3.43 -10.98
N ARG A 87 7.95 -2.14 -10.89
CA ARG A 87 7.33 -1.46 -12.03
C ARG A 87 8.29 -1.45 -13.22
N ALA A 88 7.78 -1.61 -14.43
CA ALA A 88 8.58 -1.54 -15.64
C ALA A 88 9.44 -0.27 -15.61
N GLU A 89 10.74 -0.37 -15.88
CA GLU A 89 11.54 0.86 -15.97
C GLU A 89 10.98 1.74 -17.09
N ASP A 90 10.90 3.04 -16.80
CA ASP A 90 10.22 4.05 -17.63
C ASP A 90 8.67 4.03 -17.57
N TYR A 91 8.06 3.41 -16.54
CA TYR A 91 6.60 3.49 -16.36
C TYR A 91 6.16 4.91 -15.95
N PRO A 92 5.10 5.49 -16.55
CA PRO A 92 4.74 6.88 -16.28
C PRO A 92 4.36 7.12 -14.82
N ILE A 93 4.74 8.31 -14.33
CA ILE A 93 4.47 8.74 -12.96
C ILE A 93 3.78 10.10 -13.00
N ASP A 94 2.65 10.18 -12.31
CA ASP A 94 2.00 11.43 -11.96
C ASP A 94 2.27 11.69 -10.47
N LEU A 95 2.86 12.84 -10.17
CA LEU A 95 3.12 13.29 -8.80
C LEU A 95 2.39 14.60 -8.55
N TYR A 96 1.49 14.60 -7.57
CA TYR A 96 0.81 15.80 -7.12
C TYR A 96 1.36 16.21 -5.76
N TYR A 97 1.98 17.39 -5.71
CA TYR A 97 2.55 17.96 -4.49
C TYR A 97 1.49 18.82 -3.80
N LEU A 98 1.03 18.38 -2.64
CA LEU A 98 0.01 19.03 -1.84
C LEU A 98 0.65 19.63 -0.59
N MET A 99 0.70 20.96 -0.54
CA MET A 99 1.45 21.71 0.46
C MET A 99 0.54 22.50 1.40
N ASP A 100 0.81 22.39 2.68
CA ASP A 100 0.31 23.29 3.70
C ASP A 100 0.91 24.69 3.51
N LEU A 101 0.04 25.70 3.40
CA LEU A 101 0.42 27.11 3.32
C LEU A 101 -0.05 27.91 4.55
N SER A 102 -0.24 27.26 5.70
CA SER A 102 -0.36 27.92 6.99
C SER A 102 0.85 28.82 7.27
N TYR A 103 0.76 29.64 8.32
CA TYR A 103 1.80 30.64 8.60
C TYR A 103 3.15 30.00 8.97
N SER A 104 3.13 28.84 9.61
CA SER A 104 4.33 28.14 10.08
C SER A 104 5.19 27.60 8.93
N MET A 105 4.57 27.22 7.81
CA MET A 105 5.21 26.69 6.60
C MET A 105 5.97 27.73 5.74
N LYS A 106 6.27 28.91 6.29
CA LYS A 106 6.83 30.03 5.52
C LYS A 106 8.22 29.76 4.98
N ASP A 107 9.10 29.20 5.79
CA ASP A 107 10.47 28.82 5.42
C ASP A 107 10.47 27.59 4.53
N ASP A 108 9.57 26.64 4.76
CA ASP A 108 9.39 25.47 3.88
C ASP A 108 8.96 25.84 2.47
N LEU A 109 8.10 26.86 2.31
CA LEU A 109 7.70 27.35 1.00
C LEU A 109 8.91 27.81 0.16
N GLU A 110 9.91 28.44 0.79
CA GLU A 110 11.14 28.84 0.08
C GLU A 110 11.96 27.63 -0.38
N ASN A 111 12.00 26.56 0.40
CA ASN A 111 12.63 25.29 -0.01
C ASN A 111 11.88 24.67 -1.19
N VAL A 112 10.54 24.61 -1.14
CA VAL A 112 9.71 24.00 -2.18
C VAL A 112 9.73 24.79 -3.50
N LYS A 113 9.90 26.13 -3.45
CA LYS A 113 10.11 26.95 -4.66
C LYS A 113 11.34 26.52 -5.46
N SER A 114 12.38 26.03 -4.80
CA SER A 114 13.59 25.50 -5.44
C SER A 114 13.49 24.02 -5.84
N LEU A 115 12.51 23.30 -5.28
CA LEU A 115 12.38 21.85 -5.39
C LEU A 115 11.94 21.37 -6.77
N GLY A 116 11.03 22.08 -7.44
CA GLY A 116 10.39 21.58 -8.67
C GLY A 116 11.39 21.15 -9.75
N THR A 117 12.44 21.95 -9.97
CA THR A 117 13.53 21.60 -10.91
C THR A 117 14.32 20.39 -10.46
N ALA A 118 14.67 20.30 -9.18
CA ALA A 118 15.46 19.20 -8.64
C ALA A 118 14.69 17.88 -8.68
N LEU A 119 13.42 17.91 -8.26
CA LEU A 119 12.52 16.76 -8.29
C LEU A 119 12.34 16.26 -9.73
N MET A 120 12.08 17.14 -10.70
CA MET A 120 12.01 16.74 -12.10
C MET A 120 13.29 16.06 -12.60
N ARG A 121 14.46 16.63 -12.31
CA ARG A 121 15.75 16.06 -12.75
C ARG A 121 16.02 14.68 -12.16
N GLU A 122 15.64 14.44 -10.91
CA GLU A 122 15.77 13.12 -10.30
C GLU A 122 14.72 12.14 -10.84
N MET A 123 13.50 12.61 -11.09
CA MET A 123 12.44 11.79 -11.68
C MET A 123 12.72 11.42 -13.14
N GLU A 124 13.41 12.27 -13.91
CA GLU A 124 13.90 11.98 -15.27
C GLU A 124 14.88 10.78 -15.30
N LYS A 125 15.57 10.51 -14.18
CA LYS A 125 16.42 9.30 -14.04
C LYS A 125 15.59 8.04 -13.79
N ILE A 126 14.32 8.16 -13.43
CA ILE A 126 13.44 7.03 -13.09
C ILE A 126 12.45 6.75 -14.23
N THR A 127 11.87 7.80 -14.80
CA THR A 127 10.92 7.74 -15.91
C THR A 127 11.07 8.94 -16.85
N SER A 128 10.93 8.69 -18.15
CA SER A 128 10.85 9.68 -19.22
C SER A 128 9.44 10.29 -19.35
N ASP A 129 8.43 9.71 -18.71
CA ASP A 129 7.04 10.19 -18.72
C ASP A 129 6.59 10.59 -17.30
N PHE A 130 7.14 11.71 -16.85
CA PHE A 130 6.82 12.33 -15.57
C PHE A 130 5.87 13.52 -15.74
N ARG A 131 4.84 13.59 -14.90
CA ARG A 131 4.01 14.79 -14.72
C ARG A 131 3.99 15.22 -13.27
N ILE A 132 4.04 16.53 -13.07
CA ILE A 132 3.99 17.15 -11.75
C ILE A 132 2.81 18.14 -11.67
N GLY A 133 2.14 18.14 -10.53
CA GLY A 133 1.07 19.07 -10.18
C GLY A 133 1.33 19.69 -8.80
N PHE A 134 0.64 20.78 -8.50
CA PHE A 134 0.75 21.48 -7.23
C PHE A 134 -0.62 21.92 -6.72
N GLY A 135 -0.87 21.67 -5.45
CA GLY A 135 -2.02 22.17 -4.72
C GLY A 135 -1.61 22.69 -3.36
N SER A 136 -2.44 23.57 -2.81
CA SER A 136 -2.22 24.10 -1.46
C SER A 136 -3.48 24.02 -0.62
N PHE A 137 -3.29 23.96 0.69
CA PHE A 137 -4.36 24.00 1.68
C PHE A 137 -3.96 24.83 2.90
N VAL A 138 -4.97 25.23 3.65
CA VAL A 138 -4.81 25.84 4.99
C VAL A 138 -5.92 25.24 5.85
N GLU A 139 -7.10 25.86 5.87
CA GLU A 139 -8.17 25.48 6.77
C GLU A 139 -9.56 25.93 6.28
N LYS A 140 -10.62 25.32 6.80
CA LYS A 140 -12.02 25.74 6.64
C LYS A 140 -12.17 27.21 7.04
N THR A 141 -12.83 27.96 6.18
CA THR A 141 -12.94 29.42 6.30
C THR A 141 -14.09 29.87 7.22
N VAL A 142 -14.25 29.21 8.36
CA VAL A 142 -15.27 29.51 9.38
C VAL A 142 -14.62 29.67 10.76
N MET A 143 -15.29 30.38 11.67
CA MET A 143 -14.93 30.33 13.11
C MET A 143 -15.19 28.90 13.63
N PRO A 144 -14.39 28.37 14.58
CA PRO A 144 -13.28 29.02 15.28
C PRO A 144 -11.91 28.88 14.60
N TYR A 145 -11.81 28.21 13.45
CA TYR A 145 -10.53 27.90 12.81
C TYR A 145 -9.85 29.14 12.23
N ILE A 146 -10.63 30.09 11.69
CA ILE A 146 -10.11 31.37 11.20
C ILE A 146 -10.81 32.56 11.87
N SER A 147 -10.18 33.74 11.85
CA SER A 147 -10.85 34.98 12.23
C SER A 147 -11.71 35.50 11.07
N THR A 148 -13.01 35.62 11.29
CA THR A 148 -13.98 36.12 10.29
C THR A 148 -14.12 37.65 10.28
N THR A 149 -13.26 38.38 11.01
CA THR A 149 -13.27 39.85 10.94
C THR A 149 -12.83 40.32 9.54
N PRO A 150 -13.45 41.35 8.94
CA PRO A 150 -13.12 41.77 7.56
C PRO A 150 -11.64 42.12 7.33
N ALA A 151 -10.92 42.57 8.36
CA ALA A 151 -9.49 42.82 8.27
C ALA A 151 -8.69 41.51 8.17
N LYS A 152 -9.02 40.52 9.00
CA LYS A 152 -8.33 39.21 9.02
C LYS A 152 -8.69 38.31 7.85
N LEU A 153 -9.88 38.44 7.28
CA LEU A 153 -10.22 37.78 6.02
C LEU A 153 -9.39 38.29 4.84
N ARG A 154 -9.00 39.57 4.85
CA ARG A 154 -8.10 40.14 3.83
C ARG A 154 -6.63 39.81 4.07
N ASN A 155 -6.21 39.84 5.32
CA ASN A 155 -4.85 39.48 5.73
C ASN A 155 -4.89 38.80 7.11
N PRO A 156 -4.76 37.46 7.18
CA PRO A 156 -4.84 36.74 8.46
C PRO A 156 -3.62 37.00 9.35
N CYS A 157 -2.48 37.37 8.75
CA CYS A 157 -1.24 37.59 9.46
C CYS A 157 -1.25 38.86 10.32
N THR A 158 -0.27 38.97 11.21
CA THR A 158 -0.07 40.12 12.09
C THR A 158 1.18 40.90 11.68
N GLY A 159 1.22 42.20 12.01
CA GLY A 159 2.34 43.09 11.68
C GLY A 159 2.37 43.46 10.20
N ASP A 160 3.58 43.74 9.68
CA ASP A 160 3.81 44.19 8.30
C ASP A 160 3.81 43.05 7.27
N GLN A 161 3.48 41.82 7.67
CA GLN A 161 3.44 40.68 6.77
C GLN A 161 2.15 40.64 5.97
N ASN A 162 2.29 40.51 4.65
CA ASN A 162 1.16 40.37 3.74
C ASN A 162 0.95 38.89 3.41
N CYS A 163 -0.21 38.36 3.81
CA CYS A 163 -0.58 36.97 3.61
C CYS A 163 -1.83 36.85 2.75
N THR A 164 -1.96 35.71 2.08
CA THR A 164 -3.16 35.38 1.30
C THR A 164 -4.34 35.21 2.24
N SER A 165 -5.54 35.64 1.81
CA SER A 165 -6.80 35.32 2.49
C SER A 165 -6.91 33.82 2.81
N PRO A 166 -7.47 33.43 3.96
CA PRO A 166 -7.64 32.01 4.30
C PRO A 166 -8.47 31.26 3.27
N PHE A 167 -8.10 30.02 2.99
CA PHE A 167 -8.79 29.12 2.07
C PHE A 167 -8.61 27.67 2.52
N SER A 168 -9.55 26.79 2.18
CA SER A 168 -9.47 25.38 2.56
C SER A 168 -8.54 24.61 1.63
N TYR A 169 -8.86 24.52 0.34
CA TYR A 169 -8.01 23.86 -0.64
C TYR A 169 -8.07 24.57 -2.00
N LYS A 170 -6.92 24.62 -2.69
CA LYS A 170 -6.78 25.16 -4.03
C LYS A 170 -5.89 24.26 -4.90
N ASN A 171 -6.41 23.85 -6.05
CA ASN A 171 -5.61 23.24 -7.11
C ASN A 171 -4.89 24.35 -7.89
N VAL A 172 -3.58 24.50 -7.70
CA VAL A 172 -2.83 25.61 -8.31
C VAL A 172 -2.34 25.23 -9.70
N LEU A 173 -1.84 24.01 -9.86
CA LEU A 173 -1.30 23.46 -11.10
C LEU A 173 -1.79 22.03 -11.28
N SER A 174 -2.64 21.83 -12.29
CA SER A 174 -2.97 20.48 -12.77
C SER A 174 -1.71 19.77 -13.30
N LEU A 175 -1.72 18.44 -13.26
CA LEU A 175 -0.60 17.59 -13.66
C LEU A 175 -0.12 17.90 -15.08
N THR A 176 1.14 18.32 -15.21
CA THR A 176 1.77 18.67 -16.47
C THR A 176 3.20 18.14 -16.57
N SER A 177 3.70 17.92 -17.78
CA SER A 177 5.09 17.61 -18.05
C SER A 177 6.00 18.85 -18.06
N GLU A 178 5.44 20.06 -17.95
CA GLU A 178 6.17 21.32 -18.00
C GLU A 178 6.59 21.80 -16.60
N GLY A 179 7.64 21.24 -15.99
CA GLY A 179 7.99 21.66 -14.62
C GLY A 179 8.49 23.09 -14.46
N ASN A 180 8.79 23.82 -15.55
CA ASN A 180 9.00 25.27 -15.45
C ASN A 180 7.72 25.97 -14.93
N LYS A 181 6.52 25.49 -15.30
CA LYS A 181 5.25 26.00 -14.77
C LYS A 181 5.09 25.72 -13.29
N PHE A 182 5.62 24.60 -12.81
CA PHE A 182 5.64 24.29 -11.37
C PHE A 182 6.41 25.36 -10.61
N ASN A 183 7.66 25.63 -10.99
CA ASN A 183 8.48 26.63 -10.30
C ASN A 183 7.86 28.03 -10.38
N GLU A 184 7.31 28.40 -11.55
CA GLU A 184 6.66 29.70 -11.73
C GLU A 184 5.44 29.87 -10.82
N LEU A 185 4.55 28.86 -10.77
CA LEU A 185 3.31 28.96 -10.00
C LEU A 185 3.54 28.79 -8.51
N VAL A 186 4.44 27.90 -8.09
CA VAL A 186 4.87 27.76 -6.70
C VAL A 186 5.57 29.03 -6.23
N GLY A 187 6.42 29.63 -7.07
CA GLY A 187 7.08 30.91 -6.82
C GLY A 187 6.12 32.07 -6.52
N LYS A 188 4.90 32.03 -7.08
CA LYS A 188 3.85 33.04 -6.86
C LYS A 188 2.99 32.78 -5.61
N GLN A 189 3.15 31.63 -4.95
CA GLN A 189 2.37 31.35 -3.74
C GLN A 189 2.90 32.15 -2.56
N HIS A 190 1.97 32.50 -1.68
CA HIS A 190 2.23 33.18 -0.43
C HIS A 190 1.48 32.43 0.67
N ILE A 191 2.08 32.36 1.86
CA ILE A 191 1.44 31.81 3.05
C ILE A 191 0.12 32.52 3.37
N SER A 192 -0.71 31.83 4.12
CA SER A 192 -1.94 32.32 4.73
C SER A 192 -1.82 32.17 6.26
N GLY A 193 -2.95 32.10 6.96
CA GLY A 193 -2.98 31.82 8.38
C GLY A 193 -4.39 31.58 8.91
N ASN A 194 -4.43 30.81 9.97
CA ASN A 194 -5.59 30.38 10.76
C ASN A 194 -5.29 30.65 12.25
N LEU A 195 -6.16 30.19 13.15
CA LEU A 195 -6.11 30.47 14.58
C LEU A 195 -5.65 29.27 15.41
N ASP A 196 -6.04 28.07 15.02
CA ASP A 196 -5.65 26.82 15.66
C ASP A 196 -4.47 26.16 14.95
N SER A 197 -4.01 25.04 15.52
CA SER A 197 -2.79 24.36 15.08
C SER A 197 -3.02 23.19 14.13
N PRO A 198 -4.04 22.32 14.29
CA PRO A 198 -4.31 21.30 13.29
C PRO A 198 -4.86 21.95 12.02
N GLU A 199 -4.54 21.37 10.86
CA GLU A 199 -4.87 21.95 9.56
C GLU A 199 -5.88 21.11 8.77
N GLY A 200 -6.46 21.73 7.74
CA GLY A 200 -7.56 21.20 6.93
C GLY A 200 -7.10 20.26 5.81
N GLY A 201 -5.92 19.66 5.95
CA GLY A 201 -5.27 18.87 4.91
C GLY A 201 -6.08 17.67 4.41
N PHE A 202 -6.94 17.10 5.26
CA PHE A 202 -7.79 15.98 4.89
C PHE A 202 -8.88 16.34 3.86
N ASP A 203 -9.44 17.55 3.91
CA ASP A 203 -10.34 18.04 2.85
C ASP A 203 -9.59 18.11 1.52
N ALA A 204 -8.35 18.59 1.56
CA ALA A 204 -7.51 18.72 0.37
C ALA A 204 -7.16 17.35 -0.23
N ILE A 205 -6.75 16.37 0.59
CA ILE A 205 -6.50 14.99 0.13
C ILE A 205 -7.76 14.41 -0.53
N MET A 206 -8.94 14.60 0.08
CA MET A 206 -10.20 14.13 -0.48
C MET A 206 -10.47 14.73 -1.85
N GLN A 207 -10.38 16.06 -1.98
CA GLN A 207 -10.61 16.74 -3.26
C GLN A 207 -9.58 16.31 -4.32
N VAL A 208 -8.29 16.17 -3.97
CA VAL A 208 -7.26 15.67 -4.89
C VAL A 208 -7.57 14.25 -5.38
N ALA A 209 -8.15 13.40 -4.51
CA ALA A 209 -8.47 12.03 -4.86
C ALA A 209 -9.69 11.92 -5.80
N VAL A 210 -10.74 12.72 -5.56
CA VAL A 210 -12.03 12.58 -6.26
C VAL A 210 -12.18 13.50 -7.48
N CYS A 211 -11.39 14.57 -7.57
CA CYS A 211 -11.42 15.52 -8.70
C CYS A 211 -10.48 15.12 -9.85
N GLY A 212 -10.57 13.85 -10.28
CA GLY A 212 -9.64 13.25 -11.25
C GLY A 212 -9.35 14.07 -12.49
N ASP A 213 -10.39 14.63 -13.11
CA ASP A 213 -10.29 15.41 -14.36
C ASP A 213 -9.62 16.78 -14.15
N GLN A 214 -9.91 17.45 -13.04
CA GLN A 214 -9.36 18.78 -12.74
C GLN A 214 -7.89 18.70 -12.28
N ILE A 215 -7.56 17.65 -11.52
CA ILE A 215 -6.17 17.36 -11.15
C ILE A 215 -5.37 16.84 -12.36
N GLY A 216 -6.00 16.05 -13.22
CA GLY A 216 -5.43 15.52 -14.46
C GLY A 216 -4.78 14.15 -14.30
N TRP A 217 -5.27 13.31 -13.38
CA TRP A 217 -4.71 11.98 -13.10
C TRP A 217 -4.83 11.05 -14.32
N ARG A 218 -3.72 10.51 -14.79
CA ARG A 218 -3.72 9.42 -15.77
C ARG A 218 -3.93 8.07 -15.09
N ASN A 219 -4.23 7.03 -15.85
CA ASN A 219 -4.30 5.66 -15.33
C ASN A 219 -2.89 5.04 -15.19
N VAL A 220 -2.04 5.68 -14.39
CA VAL A 220 -0.62 5.33 -14.21
C VAL A 220 -0.27 5.31 -12.71
N THR A 221 1.00 5.37 -12.36
CA THR A 221 1.41 5.53 -10.96
C THR A 221 0.99 6.92 -10.46
N ARG A 222 0.09 6.97 -9.47
CA ARG A 222 -0.39 8.22 -8.87
C ARG A 222 0.22 8.39 -7.48
N LEU A 223 1.06 9.41 -7.31
CA LEU A 223 1.72 9.73 -6.04
C LEU A 223 1.20 11.06 -5.54
N LEU A 224 0.74 11.08 -4.29
CA LEU A 224 0.34 12.30 -3.59
C LEU A 224 1.36 12.59 -2.50
N VAL A 225 2.17 13.64 -2.66
CA VAL A 225 3.05 14.11 -1.59
C VAL A 225 2.26 15.10 -0.75
N PHE A 226 2.02 14.76 0.52
CA PHE A 226 1.34 15.62 1.48
C PHE A 226 2.38 16.21 2.43
N SER A 227 2.53 17.53 2.44
CA SER A 227 3.54 18.22 3.23
C SER A 227 2.91 19.22 4.21
N THR A 228 3.25 19.07 5.48
CA THR A 228 2.79 19.93 6.59
C THR A 228 3.73 19.80 7.78
N ASP A 229 3.76 20.81 8.63
CA ASP A 229 4.45 20.83 9.91
C ASP A 229 3.49 20.71 11.10
N ALA A 230 2.24 20.26 10.86
CA ALA A 230 1.18 20.25 11.85
C ALA A 230 0.36 18.94 11.88
N GLY A 231 -0.55 18.88 12.85
CA GLY A 231 -1.60 17.87 12.93
C GLY A 231 -2.67 18.07 11.86
N PHE A 232 -3.70 17.24 11.88
CA PHE A 232 -4.80 17.31 10.91
C PHE A 232 -6.16 17.28 11.62
N HIS A 233 -7.12 18.01 11.07
CA HIS A 233 -8.52 17.84 11.40
C HIS A 233 -9.15 16.64 10.68
N PHE A 234 -10.09 15.98 11.35
CA PHE A 234 -10.82 14.83 10.80
C PHE A 234 -12.31 14.88 11.19
N ALA A 235 -13.11 13.99 10.60
CA ALA A 235 -14.56 13.97 10.80
C ALA A 235 -14.95 14.06 12.29
N GLY A 236 -15.86 14.98 12.60
CA GLY A 236 -16.31 15.36 13.93
C GLY A 236 -15.80 16.74 14.35
N ASP A 237 -14.61 17.14 13.90
CA ASP A 237 -14.00 18.41 14.30
C ASP A 237 -14.75 19.61 13.75
N GLY A 238 -15.35 19.49 12.55
CA GLY A 238 -16.16 20.52 11.89
C GLY A 238 -17.34 21.00 12.73
N LYS A 239 -17.77 20.20 13.71
CA LYS A 239 -18.87 20.54 14.63
C LYS A 239 -18.60 21.83 15.40
N LEU A 240 -17.34 22.13 15.72
CA LEU A 240 -16.97 23.39 16.39
C LEU A 240 -17.30 24.61 15.53
N GLY A 241 -17.18 24.51 14.20
CA GLY A 241 -17.60 25.54 13.25
C GLY A 241 -19.05 25.45 12.79
N GLY A 242 -19.87 24.62 13.44
CA GLY A 242 -21.28 24.41 13.06
C GLY A 242 -21.48 23.52 11.83
N ILE A 243 -20.43 22.84 11.38
CA ILE A 243 -20.45 21.98 10.20
C ILE A 243 -20.71 20.54 10.66
N VAL A 244 -21.90 20.03 10.33
CA VAL A 244 -22.38 18.74 10.85
C VAL A 244 -22.71 17.73 9.75
N LEU A 245 -22.67 18.16 8.48
CA LEU A 245 -22.92 17.27 7.36
C LEU A 245 -21.64 16.48 7.06
N PRO A 246 -21.70 15.14 7.05
CA PRO A 246 -20.53 14.33 6.71
C PRO A 246 -20.01 14.65 5.31
N ASN A 247 -18.69 14.56 5.13
CA ASN A 247 -18.07 14.64 3.81
C ASN A 247 -18.69 13.63 2.83
N ASP A 248 -19.12 14.10 1.66
CA ASP A 248 -19.86 13.29 0.69
C ASP A 248 -18.96 12.53 -0.31
N GLY A 249 -17.64 12.73 -0.25
CA GLY A 249 -16.67 12.04 -1.09
C GLY A 249 -16.79 12.39 -2.58
N LYS A 250 -17.29 13.59 -2.90
CA LYS A 250 -17.43 14.10 -4.28
C LYS A 250 -16.53 15.30 -4.54
N CYS A 251 -16.34 15.57 -5.83
CA CYS A 251 -15.58 16.71 -6.28
C CYS A 251 -16.41 17.99 -6.21
N HIS A 252 -15.85 19.01 -5.55
CA HIS A 252 -16.47 20.31 -5.33
C HIS A 252 -15.48 21.46 -5.61
N LEU A 253 -14.61 21.30 -6.61
CA LEU A 253 -13.78 22.42 -7.06
C LEU A 253 -14.52 23.25 -8.10
N GLU A 254 -14.60 24.54 -7.84
CA GLU A 254 -15.03 25.55 -8.80
C GLU A 254 -13.86 26.52 -9.02
N ASN A 255 -13.50 26.77 -10.27
CA ASN A 255 -12.33 27.58 -10.62
C ASN A 255 -11.05 27.15 -9.86
N ASN A 256 -10.87 25.82 -9.72
CA ASN A 256 -9.78 25.19 -8.99
C ASN A 256 -9.73 25.46 -7.48
N MET A 257 -10.82 25.89 -6.86
CA MET A 257 -10.90 26.12 -5.40
C MET A 257 -12.03 25.30 -4.80
N TYR A 258 -11.79 24.71 -3.63
CA TYR A 258 -12.82 23.97 -2.91
C TYR A 258 -13.84 24.93 -2.28
N THR A 259 -15.07 24.90 -2.77
CA THR A 259 -16.13 25.85 -2.38
C THR A 259 -17.02 25.36 -1.24
N MET A 260 -17.06 24.04 -0.99
CA MET A 260 -17.97 23.41 -0.02
C MET A 260 -17.36 23.18 1.36
N SER A 261 -16.21 23.80 1.67
CA SER A 261 -15.48 23.63 2.93
C SER A 261 -16.27 24.00 4.18
N HIS A 262 -17.18 24.97 4.06
CA HIS A 262 -18.06 25.44 5.13
C HIS A 262 -19.38 24.65 5.24
N TYR A 263 -19.63 23.73 4.30
CA TYR A 263 -20.88 22.97 4.22
C TYR A 263 -20.69 21.53 4.67
N TYR A 264 -19.59 20.88 4.26
CA TYR A 264 -19.24 19.52 4.64
C TYR A 264 -18.13 19.49 5.67
N ASP A 265 -18.24 18.59 6.64
CA ASP A 265 -17.23 18.29 7.63
C ASP A 265 -15.97 17.69 6.96
N TYR A 266 -14.87 17.64 7.70
CA TYR A 266 -13.67 16.92 7.27
C TYR A 266 -14.00 15.45 7.01
N PRO A 267 -13.29 14.78 6.09
CA PRO A 267 -13.49 13.36 5.88
C PRO A 267 -12.93 12.55 7.07
N SER A 268 -13.51 11.37 7.31
CA SER A 268 -12.94 10.42 8.26
C SER A 268 -11.74 9.71 7.63
N ILE A 269 -10.84 9.17 8.46
CA ILE A 269 -9.69 8.38 7.98
C ILE A 269 -10.17 7.23 7.08
N ALA A 270 -11.19 6.48 7.50
CA ALA A 270 -11.74 5.38 6.71
C ALA A 270 -12.28 5.84 5.35
N HIS A 271 -12.93 7.01 5.29
CA HIS A 271 -13.44 7.55 4.04
C HIS A 271 -12.29 7.97 3.09
N LEU A 272 -11.21 8.56 3.63
CA LEU A 272 -10.00 8.84 2.86
C LEU A 272 -9.36 7.56 2.32
N VAL A 273 -9.20 6.53 3.16
CA VAL A 273 -8.65 5.23 2.75
C VAL A 273 -9.43 4.64 1.58
N GLN A 274 -10.76 4.69 1.65
CA GLN A 274 -11.63 4.23 0.59
C GLN A 274 -11.37 5.00 -0.71
N LYS A 275 -11.40 6.35 -0.69
CA LYS A 275 -11.25 7.16 -1.90
C LYS A 275 -9.84 7.14 -2.50
N LEU A 276 -8.80 7.08 -1.68
CA LEU A 276 -7.43 6.88 -2.15
C LEU A 276 -7.26 5.51 -2.81
N SER A 277 -7.87 4.46 -2.25
CA SER A 277 -7.82 3.11 -2.81
C SER A 277 -8.60 2.98 -4.12
N GLU A 278 -9.84 3.50 -4.16
CA GLU A 278 -10.68 3.55 -5.37
C GLU A 278 -9.97 4.25 -6.53
N ASN A 279 -9.21 5.31 -6.22
CA ASN A 279 -8.47 6.10 -7.21
C ASN A 279 -7.00 5.66 -7.38
N ASN A 280 -6.57 4.58 -6.73
CA ASN A 280 -5.21 4.03 -6.78
C ASN A 280 -4.10 5.09 -6.53
N ILE A 281 -4.32 5.98 -5.57
CA ILE A 281 -3.37 7.03 -5.17
C ILE A 281 -2.56 6.55 -3.97
N GLN A 282 -1.24 6.72 -4.04
CA GLN A 282 -0.32 6.40 -2.96
C GLN A 282 0.13 7.69 -2.28
N THR A 283 -0.18 7.83 -1.00
CA THR A 283 0.13 9.04 -0.24
C THR A 283 1.50 8.93 0.44
N ILE A 284 2.31 9.96 0.29
CA ILE A 284 3.60 10.12 0.97
C ILE A 284 3.47 11.31 1.90
N PHE A 285 3.47 11.06 3.20
CA PHE A 285 3.44 12.09 4.24
C PHE A 285 4.86 12.60 4.48
N ALA A 286 5.13 13.82 4.01
CA ALA A 286 6.39 14.54 4.20
C ALA A 286 6.21 15.58 5.31
N VAL A 287 6.42 15.16 6.55
CA VAL A 287 6.10 15.95 7.75
C VAL A 287 7.34 16.29 8.56
N THR A 288 7.26 17.31 9.42
CA THR A 288 8.36 17.64 10.34
C THR A 288 8.58 16.53 11.38
N GLU A 289 9.75 16.54 12.01
CA GLU A 289 10.16 15.50 12.96
C GLU A 289 9.18 15.35 14.14
N GLU A 290 8.64 16.48 14.62
CA GLU A 290 7.68 16.54 15.72
C GLU A 290 6.40 15.74 15.44
N PHE A 291 5.88 15.80 14.21
CA PHE A 291 4.60 15.17 13.85
C PHE A 291 4.76 13.74 13.32
N GLN A 292 5.98 13.24 13.12
CA GLN A 292 6.20 11.91 12.53
C GLN A 292 5.47 10.78 13.26
N ALA A 293 5.39 10.82 14.59
CA ALA A 293 4.76 9.76 15.37
C ALA A 293 3.28 9.60 14.99
N VAL A 294 2.54 10.70 14.89
CA VAL A 294 1.12 10.71 14.54
C VAL A 294 0.90 10.19 13.11
N TYR A 295 1.72 10.64 12.16
CA TYR A 295 1.59 10.20 10.77
C TYR A 295 2.06 8.76 10.55
N LYS A 296 2.96 8.22 11.37
CA LYS A 296 3.30 6.78 11.37
C LYS A 296 2.13 5.91 11.82
N GLU A 297 1.35 6.36 12.80
CA GLU A 297 0.10 5.67 13.16
C GLU A 297 -0.94 5.78 12.04
N LEU A 298 -1.08 6.94 11.41
CA LEU A 298 -1.96 7.12 10.27
C LEU A 298 -1.57 6.22 9.09
N LYS A 299 -0.27 6.04 8.84
CA LYS A 299 0.27 5.13 7.82
C LYS A 299 -0.20 3.68 8.02
N ASN A 300 -0.35 3.22 9.26
CA ASN A 300 -0.84 1.87 9.53
C ASN A 300 -2.30 1.67 9.08
N LEU A 301 -3.06 2.77 8.96
CA LEU A 301 -4.46 2.76 8.52
C LEU A 301 -4.63 2.99 7.02
N ILE A 302 -3.69 3.69 6.37
CA ILE A 302 -3.73 4.01 4.94
C ILE A 302 -2.83 3.05 4.15
N PRO A 303 -3.39 2.10 3.39
CA PRO A 303 -2.60 1.16 2.63
C PRO A 303 -1.68 1.87 1.63
N LYS A 304 -0.47 1.34 1.46
CA LYS A 304 0.53 1.84 0.50
C LYS A 304 1.00 3.28 0.76
N SER A 305 0.78 3.83 1.95
CA SER A 305 1.36 5.14 2.29
C SER A 305 2.77 5.02 2.87
N ALA A 306 3.52 6.12 2.75
CA ALA A 306 4.84 6.27 3.33
C ALA A 306 4.89 7.53 4.20
N VAL A 307 5.84 7.57 5.14
CA VAL A 307 6.08 8.72 6.01
C VAL A 307 7.58 8.99 6.02
N GLY A 308 7.99 10.23 5.88
CA GLY A 308 9.35 10.66 6.12
C GLY A 308 9.43 12.13 6.52
N THR A 309 10.61 12.56 6.97
CA THR A 309 10.87 13.99 7.20
C THR A 309 10.75 14.77 5.90
N LEU A 310 10.54 16.08 5.97
CA LEU A 310 10.84 16.99 4.87
C LEU A 310 12.28 17.48 5.02
N SER A 311 13.14 17.29 4.01
CA SER A 311 14.48 17.89 3.97
C SER A 311 14.45 19.14 3.11
N SER A 312 15.38 20.07 3.36
CA SER A 312 15.50 21.34 2.62
C SER A 312 15.73 21.19 1.12
N ASN A 313 16.25 20.04 0.67
CA ASN A 313 16.40 19.68 -0.75
C ASN A 313 15.45 18.56 -1.20
N SER A 314 14.56 18.12 -0.30
CA SER A 314 13.63 17.00 -0.42
C SER A 314 14.21 15.71 -0.99
N SER A 315 15.51 15.46 -0.78
CA SER A 315 16.16 14.20 -1.15
C SER A 315 15.51 13.00 -0.46
N ASN A 316 14.95 13.20 0.73
CA ASN A 316 14.16 12.20 1.44
C ASN A 316 12.81 11.95 0.77
N VAL A 317 12.10 12.96 0.27
CA VAL A 317 10.87 12.77 -0.52
C VAL A 317 11.17 11.95 -1.78
N ILE A 318 12.29 12.23 -2.46
CA ILE A 318 12.74 11.47 -3.63
C ILE A 318 13.04 10.01 -3.27
N GLN A 319 13.73 9.78 -2.15
CA GLN A 319 14.00 8.41 -1.69
C GLN A 319 12.71 7.65 -1.35
N LEU A 320 11.72 8.30 -0.72
CA LEU A 320 10.41 7.68 -0.44
C LEU A 320 9.68 7.28 -1.73
N ILE A 321 9.82 8.07 -2.80
CA ILE A 321 9.27 7.74 -4.12
C ILE A 321 10.00 6.54 -4.73
N ILE A 322 11.33 6.48 -4.60
CA ILE A 322 12.15 5.34 -5.07
C ILE A 322 11.77 4.06 -4.31
N ASP A 323 11.62 4.14 -3.00
CA ASP A 323 11.25 3.01 -2.14
C ASP A 323 9.86 2.49 -2.50
N ALA A 324 8.92 3.38 -2.85
CA ALA A 324 7.59 3.00 -3.36
C ALA A 324 7.64 2.29 -4.74
N TYR A 325 8.75 2.41 -5.49
CA TYR A 325 8.90 1.81 -6.82
C TYR A 325 9.34 0.34 -6.77
N ASN A 326 10.07 -0.05 -5.71
CA ASN A 326 10.62 -1.39 -5.54
C ASN A 326 10.01 -2.07 -4.33
N VAL A 327 9.01 -2.94 -4.54
CA VAL A 327 8.28 -3.55 -3.43
C VAL A 327 8.58 -5.05 -3.36
N ARG A 328 8.77 -5.54 -2.12
CA ARG A 328 8.87 -6.97 -1.81
C ARG A 328 7.77 -7.33 -0.83
N PHE A 329 7.07 -8.41 -1.12
CA PHE A 329 6.06 -8.99 -0.26
C PHE A 329 6.54 -10.35 0.25
N GLU A 330 6.19 -10.68 1.48
CA GLU A 330 6.33 -12.02 2.03
C GLU A 330 4.93 -12.61 2.19
N ILE A 331 4.66 -13.69 1.48
CA ILE A 331 3.31 -14.26 1.37
C ILE A 331 3.28 -15.60 2.09
N ASN A 332 2.36 -15.71 3.05
CA ASN A 332 2.10 -16.92 3.81
C ASN A 332 0.80 -17.56 3.33
N VAL A 333 0.87 -18.82 2.92
CA VAL A 333 -0.29 -19.62 2.48
C VAL A 333 -0.46 -20.79 3.44
N THR A 334 -1.65 -20.94 4.01
CA THR A 334 -1.99 -22.01 4.96
C THR A 334 -3.27 -22.71 4.51
N ALA A 335 -3.24 -24.04 4.44
CA ALA A 335 -4.44 -24.85 4.27
C ALA A 335 -5.07 -25.12 5.64
N ASN A 336 -6.35 -24.79 5.80
CA ASN A 336 -7.09 -25.06 7.05
C ASN A 336 -7.76 -26.44 7.04
N GLU A 337 -8.01 -26.98 5.85
CA GLU A 337 -8.62 -28.28 5.65
C GLU A 337 -8.09 -28.93 4.38
N CYS A 338 -8.30 -30.24 4.28
CA CYS A 338 -7.98 -31.01 3.09
C CYS A 338 -9.10 -30.91 2.05
N PRO A 339 -8.81 -30.50 0.81
CA PRO A 339 -9.83 -30.44 -0.24
C PRO A 339 -10.29 -31.85 -0.65
N LYS A 340 -11.42 -31.93 -1.36
CA LYS A 340 -11.95 -33.22 -1.84
C LYS A 340 -11.02 -33.81 -2.92
N LYS A 341 -10.84 -35.14 -2.91
CA LYS A 341 -9.95 -35.85 -3.84
C LYS A 341 -10.18 -35.41 -5.29
N GLY A 342 -9.11 -34.93 -5.95
CA GLY A 342 -9.11 -34.46 -7.34
C GLY A 342 -9.21 -32.94 -7.54
N GLN A 343 -9.33 -32.14 -6.48
CA GLN A 343 -9.24 -30.68 -6.57
C GLN A 343 -7.78 -30.20 -6.56
N ASN A 344 -7.23 -29.94 -7.74
CA ASN A 344 -6.05 -29.10 -7.87
C ASN A 344 -6.51 -27.65 -7.84
N GLU A 345 -5.93 -26.85 -6.93
CA GLU A 345 -6.24 -25.43 -6.84
C GLU A 345 -5.08 -24.60 -7.37
N THR A 346 -5.42 -23.50 -8.01
CA THR A 346 -4.44 -22.52 -8.48
C THR A 346 -4.86 -21.14 -7.99
N ILE A 347 -3.96 -20.49 -7.26
CA ILE A 347 -4.12 -19.10 -6.83
C ILE A 347 -3.34 -18.23 -7.81
N LYS A 348 -3.93 -17.10 -8.18
CA LYS A 348 -3.26 -16.05 -8.96
C LYS A 348 -3.19 -14.78 -8.14
N ILE A 349 -1.99 -14.27 -7.90
CA ILE A 349 -1.79 -13.00 -7.21
C ILE A 349 -1.32 -11.98 -8.23
N LYS A 350 -2.06 -10.86 -8.32
CA LYS A 350 -1.88 -9.85 -9.34
C LYS A 350 -1.86 -8.45 -8.73
N PRO A 351 -0.82 -7.63 -8.98
CA PRO A 351 -0.83 -6.22 -8.66
C PRO A 351 -1.95 -5.50 -9.43
N LEU A 352 -2.78 -4.74 -8.71
CA LEU A 352 -3.86 -3.97 -9.33
C LEU A 352 -3.30 -2.99 -10.37
N GLY A 353 -3.88 -3.00 -11.58
CA GLY A 353 -3.46 -2.15 -12.69
C GLY A 353 -2.30 -2.68 -13.55
N PHE A 354 -1.79 -3.88 -13.28
CA PHE A 354 -0.74 -4.52 -14.09
C PHE A 354 -1.29 -5.73 -14.85
N THR A 355 -0.53 -6.30 -15.78
CA THR A 355 -0.93 -7.51 -16.54
C THR A 355 -0.31 -8.78 -15.99
N GLU A 356 0.91 -8.71 -15.46
CA GLU A 356 1.59 -9.85 -14.86
C GLU A 356 0.92 -10.32 -13.56
N GLU A 357 1.06 -11.62 -13.30
CA GLU A 357 0.57 -12.30 -12.11
C GLU A 357 1.58 -13.38 -11.70
N VAL A 358 1.55 -13.77 -10.43
CA VAL A 358 2.19 -15.00 -9.97
C VAL A 358 1.13 -16.10 -9.92
N GLU A 359 1.40 -17.22 -10.58
CA GLU A 359 0.57 -18.43 -10.59
C GLU A 359 1.10 -19.43 -9.56
N ILE A 360 0.26 -19.80 -8.60
CA ILE A 360 0.62 -20.64 -7.47
C ILE A 360 -0.20 -21.93 -7.56
N HIS A 361 0.45 -23.04 -7.87
CA HIS A 361 -0.16 -24.37 -7.90
C HIS A 361 -0.15 -24.96 -6.50
N LEU A 362 -1.32 -25.24 -5.97
CA LEU A 362 -1.46 -25.84 -4.65
C LEU A 362 -1.54 -27.35 -4.77
N GLN A 363 -0.70 -28.03 -4.00
CA GLN A 363 -0.73 -29.47 -3.78
C GLN A 363 -0.98 -29.71 -2.30
N PHE A 364 -1.93 -30.57 -1.98
CA PHE A 364 -2.32 -30.82 -0.60
C PHE A 364 -1.83 -32.19 -0.15
N ILE A 365 -1.16 -32.19 0.99
CA ILE A 365 -0.68 -33.40 1.66
C ILE A 365 -1.77 -33.82 2.66
N CYS A 366 -2.64 -34.72 2.20
CA CYS A 366 -3.81 -35.18 2.96
C CYS A 366 -3.78 -36.66 3.31
N ASP A 367 -3.07 -37.44 2.49
CA ASP A 367 -2.92 -38.88 2.63
C ASP A 367 -1.47 -39.20 3.05
N CYS A 368 -1.29 -40.29 3.80
CA CYS A 368 0.04 -40.82 4.14
C CYS A 368 0.57 -41.72 3.01
N LEU A 369 1.89 -41.83 2.83
CA LEU A 369 2.46 -42.67 1.76
C LEU A 369 2.08 -44.14 1.97
N CYS A 370 2.12 -44.63 3.21
CA CYS A 370 1.70 -45.98 3.60
C CYS A 370 0.24 -46.35 3.25
N GLN A 371 -0.64 -45.38 2.96
CA GLN A 371 -2.01 -45.68 2.52
C GLN A 371 -2.05 -46.16 1.07
N SER A 372 -1.08 -45.74 0.25
CA SER A 372 -1.00 -46.18 -1.15
C SER A 372 -0.57 -47.64 -1.29
N GLU A 373 0.05 -48.21 -0.24
CA GLU A 373 0.49 -49.61 -0.16
C GLU A 373 -0.51 -50.51 0.60
N GLY A 374 -1.70 -50.00 0.91
CA GLY A 374 -2.71 -50.76 1.65
C GLY A 374 -3.12 -52.06 0.94
N GLU A 375 -3.25 -53.13 1.71
CA GLU A 375 -3.70 -54.44 1.20
C GLU A 375 -5.23 -54.57 1.38
N PRO A 376 -6.03 -54.45 0.31
CA PRO A 376 -7.47 -54.65 0.39
C PRO A 376 -7.82 -56.12 0.61
N ASN A 377 -8.87 -56.38 1.39
CA ASN A 377 -9.29 -57.73 1.79
C ASN A 377 -8.14 -58.53 2.44
N SER A 378 -7.33 -57.86 3.28
CA SER A 378 -6.18 -58.49 3.91
C SER A 378 -6.64 -59.60 4.87
N PRO A 379 -6.05 -60.80 4.81
CA PRO A 379 -6.30 -61.87 5.78
C PRO A 379 -6.00 -61.43 7.22
N ALA A 380 -5.09 -60.46 7.40
CA ALA A 380 -4.77 -59.88 8.71
C ALA A 380 -5.93 -59.08 9.32
N CYS A 381 -6.92 -58.68 8.51
CA CYS A 381 -8.06 -57.88 8.91
C CYS A 381 -9.36 -58.68 8.82
N HIS A 382 -9.64 -59.45 9.87
CA HIS A 382 -10.87 -60.24 10.04
C HIS A 382 -11.15 -61.16 8.83
N ASP A 383 -10.15 -61.99 8.48
CA ASP A 383 -10.21 -62.99 7.41
C ASP A 383 -10.64 -62.42 6.04
N GLY A 384 -10.20 -61.20 5.74
CA GLY A 384 -10.43 -60.54 4.45
C GLY A 384 -11.61 -59.55 4.42
N ASN A 385 -12.19 -59.22 5.57
CA ASN A 385 -13.29 -58.25 5.65
C ASN A 385 -12.82 -56.77 5.78
N GLY A 386 -11.52 -56.52 5.85
CA GLY A 386 -10.96 -55.17 6.00
C GLY A 386 -9.75 -54.89 5.10
N THR A 387 -9.28 -53.64 5.12
CA THR A 387 -8.04 -53.22 4.44
C THR A 387 -6.95 -53.03 5.47
N PHE A 388 -5.77 -53.63 5.25
CA PHE A 388 -4.60 -53.40 6.10
C PHE A 388 -3.76 -52.27 5.51
N GLU A 389 -3.76 -51.09 6.15
CA GLU A 389 -2.99 -49.93 5.71
C GLU A 389 -2.29 -49.25 6.90
N CYS A 390 -1.07 -48.73 6.68
CA CYS A 390 -0.29 -48.03 7.71
C CYS A 390 -0.14 -48.80 9.05
N GLY A 391 -0.09 -50.13 8.96
CA GLY A 391 0.05 -51.02 10.12
C GLY A 391 -1.21 -51.17 10.98
N ALA A 392 -2.39 -50.83 10.47
CA ALA A 392 -3.68 -51.01 11.13
C ALA A 392 -4.77 -51.50 10.16
N CYS A 393 -5.79 -52.17 10.69
CA CYS A 393 -6.98 -52.54 9.93
C CYS A 393 -8.00 -51.39 9.91
N ARG A 394 -8.48 -51.05 8.71
CA ARG A 394 -9.52 -50.04 8.45
C ARG A 394 -10.88 -50.66 8.15
#